data_AF-A0A539DYN3-F1
#
_entry.id   AF-A0A539DYN3-F1
#
_cell.length_a   1.000
_cell.length_b   1.000
_cell.length_c   1.000
_cell.angle_alpha   90.00
_cell.angle_beta   90.00
_cell.angle_gamma   90.00
#
_symmetry.space_group_name_H-M   'P 1'
#
loop_
_entity.id
_entity.type
_entity.pdbx_description
1 polymer ?
#
loop_
_entity_poly.entity_id
_entity_poly.type
_entity_poly.pdbx_seq_one_letter_code
_entity_poly.pdbx_strand_id
1 'polypeptide(L)'
;MPNAPVTKSRSLPLLLLIFLASVAPAGCGGGDGRGSKPDLAIRASGSFEGTLEPCGCKDGLGGLARRMGLHDEWRSANPDVPLLSFDSGRAFPMKTSESDVLVPAIRQSLDMLGVDVVNVGYEDMEAGLSPFLSVAREGRFKTISANLVSIDGDKPIFPPYQLLTPAAYGTPGVAGPRVAVIGISSAAKYEVLDGINGDKIHWLDFEKALTEFVPKARAEADLVVVLANFGPGAGRLVANRFPDVDLILATSRD
;
A
#
# COMPACT_ATOMS: atom_id res chain seq x y z
N MET A 1 -69.02 40.25 -64.07
CA MET A 1 -68.25 40.96 -65.12
C MET A 1 -67.60 42.18 -64.48
N PRO A 2 -66.32 42.52 -64.70
CA PRO A 2 -65.27 41.81 -65.42
C PRO A 2 -64.02 41.46 -64.58
N ASN A 3 -63.26 40.50 -65.11
CA ASN A 3 -61.90 40.12 -64.77
C ASN A 3 -60.86 41.15 -65.22
N ALA A 4 -59.70 41.18 -64.56
CA ALA A 4 -58.32 41.14 -65.11
C ALA A 4 -57.32 41.92 -64.22
N PRO A 5 -55.99 41.69 -64.34
CA PRO A 5 -55.29 40.41 -64.36
C PRO A 5 -54.14 40.35 -63.32
N VAL A 6 -53.71 39.12 -63.03
CA VAL A 6 -52.58 38.75 -62.18
C VAL A 6 -51.25 39.09 -62.87
N THR A 7 -50.37 39.83 -62.20
CA THR A 7 -48.94 39.92 -62.52
C THR A 7 -48.12 39.20 -61.46
N LYS A 8 -47.43 38.13 -61.88
CA LYS A 8 -46.49 37.36 -61.07
C LYS A 8 -45.23 38.18 -60.84
N SER A 9 -45.07 38.74 -59.64
CA SER A 9 -43.78 39.24 -59.16
C SER A 9 -42.88 38.06 -58.81
N ARG A 10 -41.76 37.92 -59.54
CA ARG A 10 -40.67 36.99 -59.20
C ARG A 10 -39.86 37.61 -58.07
N SER A 11 -40.14 37.24 -56.84
CA SER A 11 -39.27 37.52 -55.70
C SER A 11 -38.06 36.57 -55.75
N LEU A 12 -36.92 37.13 -56.13
CA LEU A 12 -35.60 36.52 -55.99
C LEU A 12 -35.29 36.42 -54.48
N PRO A 13 -35.07 35.23 -53.89
CA PRO A 13 -34.68 35.17 -52.50
C PRO A 13 -33.23 35.66 -52.38
N LEU A 14 -33.07 36.78 -51.68
CA LEU A 14 -31.80 37.33 -51.26
C LEU A 14 -31.04 36.26 -50.47
N LEU A 15 -29.90 35.84 -51.01
CA LEU A 15 -28.94 34.95 -50.36
C LEU A 15 -28.42 35.63 -49.08
N LEU A 16 -28.96 35.25 -47.92
CA LEU A 16 -28.37 35.60 -46.63
C LEU A 16 -27.39 34.49 -46.25
N LEU A 17 -26.16 34.58 -46.75
CA LEU A 17 -25.03 33.77 -46.29
C LEU A 17 -24.68 34.20 -44.85
N ILE A 18 -25.29 33.55 -43.87
CA ILE A 18 -24.85 33.62 -42.49
C ILE A 18 -23.54 32.82 -42.41
N PHE A 19 -22.41 33.52 -42.45
CA PHE A 19 -21.13 32.96 -41.99
C PHE A 19 -21.26 32.72 -40.47
N LEU A 20 -21.73 31.54 -40.07
CA LEU A 20 -21.38 31.00 -38.76
C LEU A 20 -19.88 30.70 -38.82
N ALA A 21 -19.07 31.67 -38.40
CA ALA A 21 -17.72 31.39 -37.97
C ALA A 21 -17.85 30.49 -36.72
N SER A 22 -17.92 29.19 -36.95
CA SER A 22 -17.67 28.18 -35.94
C SER A 22 -16.21 28.32 -35.54
N VAL A 23 -15.97 29.21 -34.57
CA VAL A 23 -14.77 29.17 -33.74
C VAL A 23 -14.90 27.85 -33.00
N ALA A 24 -14.35 26.79 -33.61
CA ALA A 24 -14.06 25.58 -32.88
C ALA A 24 -13.23 26.01 -31.68
N PRO A 25 -13.63 25.71 -30.43
CA PRO A 25 -12.68 25.81 -29.36
C PRO A 25 -11.52 24.92 -29.81
N ALA A 26 -10.34 25.52 -29.98
CA ALA A 26 -9.10 24.78 -29.96
C ALA A 26 -9.02 24.21 -28.54
N GLY A 27 -9.77 23.13 -28.32
CA GLY A 27 -9.67 22.31 -27.14
C GLY A 27 -8.23 21.85 -27.11
N CYS A 28 -7.56 22.19 -26.00
CA CYS A 28 -6.34 21.51 -25.59
C CYS A 28 -6.54 20.03 -25.89
N GLY A 29 -5.64 19.48 -26.70
CA GLY A 29 -5.78 18.14 -27.27
C GLY A 29 -6.30 17.17 -26.23
N GLY A 30 -7.40 16.50 -26.57
CA GLY A 30 -7.80 15.26 -25.93
C GLY A 30 -6.71 14.24 -26.21
N GLY A 31 -5.63 14.30 -25.44
CA GLY A 31 -4.90 13.11 -25.11
C GLY A 31 -5.83 12.30 -24.24
N ASP A 32 -6.12 11.07 -24.64
CA ASP A 32 -6.80 10.04 -23.86
C ASP A 32 -5.89 9.63 -22.68
N GLY A 33 -5.45 10.61 -21.87
CA GLY A 33 -4.41 10.52 -20.85
C GLY A 33 -4.83 9.75 -19.61
N ARG A 34 -5.82 8.87 -19.71
CA ARG A 34 -5.88 7.73 -18.80
C ARG A 34 -4.84 6.76 -19.34
N GLY A 35 -3.65 6.79 -18.74
CA GLY A 35 -2.66 5.74 -18.96
C GLY A 35 -3.33 4.36 -18.86
N SER A 36 -2.77 3.36 -19.54
CA SER A 36 -3.26 1.98 -19.45
C SER A 36 -3.48 1.60 -17.98
N LYS A 37 -4.60 0.95 -17.71
CA LYS A 37 -4.94 0.46 -16.38
C LYS A 37 -3.77 -0.37 -15.81
N PRO A 38 -3.40 -0.20 -14.52
CA PRO A 38 -2.27 -0.92 -13.95
C PRO A 38 -2.55 -2.43 -13.82
N ASP A 39 -1.50 -3.22 -14.01
CA ASP A 39 -1.53 -4.68 -13.79
C ASP A 39 -1.55 -5.07 -12.30
N LEU A 40 -1.16 -4.13 -11.43
CA LEU A 40 -1.16 -4.27 -9.98
C LEU A 40 -1.30 -2.90 -9.32
N ALA A 41 -2.14 -2.82 -8.28
CA ALA A 41 -2.09 -1.75 -7.30
C ALA A 41 -1.52 -2.24 -5.98
N ILE A 42 -0.71 -1.41 -5.32
CA ILE A 42 -0.22 -1.65 -3.97
C ILE A 42 -0.76 -0.54 -3.07
N ARG A 43 -1.48 -0.93 -2.02
CA ARG A 43 -1.81 -0.05 -0.89
C ARG A 43 -0.81 -0.29 0.23
N ALA A 44 -0.33 0.79 0.84
CA ALA A 44 0.61 0.70 1.95
C ALA A 44 0.11 1.51 3.15
N SER A 45 0.37 0.98 4.34
CA SER A 45 0.33 1.70 5.61
C SER A 45 1.57 1.38 6.45
N GLY A 46 1.65 2.01 7.60
CA GLY A 46 2.67 1.83 8.62
C GLY A 46 2.43 2.87 9.71
N SER A 47 3.11 2.73 10.84
CA SER A 47 2.99 3.68 11.96
C SER A 47 1.53 3.90 12.38
N PHE A 48 0.75 2.82 12.51
CA PHE A 48 -0.65 2.93 12.92
C PHE A 48 -0.77 3.46 14.36
N GLU A 49 0.11 3.00 15.26
CA GLU A 49 0.30 3.53 16.62
C GLU A 49 -1.00 3.74 17.43
N GLY A 50 -2.03 2.91 17.22
CA GLY A 50 -3.33 3.07 17.89
C GLY A 50 -4.23 4.18 17.34
N THR A 51 -3.90 4.79 16.21
CA THR A 51 -4.67 5.89 15.61
C THR A 51 -5.90 5.39 14.85
N LEU A 52 -6.93 5.01 15.59
CA LEU A 52 -8.22 4.57 15.05
C LEU A 52 -9.12 5.75 14.66
N GLU A 53 -9.03 6.86 15.38
CA GLU A 53 -9.81 8.07 15.14
C GLU A 53 -8.98 9.13 14.38
N PRO A 54 -9.64 10.11 13.72
CA PRO A 54 -8.93 11.26 13.16
C PRO A 54 -8.13 12.04 14.20
N CYS A 55 -7.03 12.68 13.81
CA CYS A 55 -6.28 13.53 14.74
C CYS A 55 -7.13 14.68 15.30
N GLY A 56 -6.87 15.11 16.53
CA GLY A 56 -7.48 16.33 17.11
C GLY A 56 -6.99 17.65 16.49
N CYS A 57 -6.29 17.58 15.36
CA CYS A 57 -5.84 18.69 14.54
C CYS A 57 -7.05 19.41 13.88
N LYS A 58 -6.89 20.67 13.47
CA LYS A 58 -8.00 21.53 12.99
C LYS A 58 -8.88 20.88 11.90
N ASP A 59 -8.28 20.16 10.95
CA ASP A 59 -9.00 19.54 9.84
C ASP A 59 -9.34 18.05 10.09
N GLY A 60 -8.87 17.50 11.21
CA GLY A 60 -9.02 16.10 11.61
C GLY A 60 -8.58 15.12 10.53
N LEU A 61 -7.30 14.77 10.43
CA LEU A 61 -6.78 13.87 9.38
C LEU A 61 -6.75 12.41 9.85
N GLY A 62 -6.85 11.47 8.91
CA GLY A 62 -6.73 10.03 9.18
C GLY A 62 -8.01 9.39 9.74
N GLY A 63 -7.84 8.41 10.62
CA GLY A 63 -8.91 7.58 11.16
C GLY A 63 -9.28 6.38 10.28
N LEU A 64 -9.66 5.28 10.92
CA LEU A 64 -10.00 4.00 10.29
C LEU A 64 -11.19 4.14 9.35
N ALA A 65 -12.25 4.83 9.77
CA ALA A 65 -13.46 5.01 8.97
C ALA A 65 -13.15 5.63 7.59
N ARG A 66 -12.24 6.61 7.53
CA ARG A 66 -11.82 7.23 6.27
C ARG A 66 -10.96 6.30 5.42
N ARG A 67 -10.07 5.53 6.06
CA ARG A 67 -9.26 4.51 5.37
C ARG A 67 -10.13 3.42 4.74
N MET A 68 -11.18 2.99 5.43
CA MET A 68 -12.17 2.04 4.91
C MET A 68 -12.97 2.64 3.76
N GLY A 69 -13.48 3.86 3.91
CA GLY A 69 -14.19 4.54 2.81
C GLY A 69 -13.35 4.65 1.55
N LEU A 70 -12.07 5.03 1.69
CA LEU A 70 -11.14 5.08 0.57
C LEU A 70 -10.88 3.69 -0.04
N HIS A 71 -10.78 2.65 0.79
CA HIS A 71 -10.61 1.27 0.31
C HIS A 71 -11.82 0.81 -0.52
N ASP A 72 -13.03 1.03 -0.01
CA ASP A 72 -14.28 0.59 -0.63
C ASP A 72 -14.54 1.36 -1.93
N GLU A 73 -14.30 2.68 -1.93
CA GLU A 73 -14.38 3.53 -3.11
C GLU A 73 -13.40 3.04 -4.19
N TRP A 74 -12.13 2.84 -3.81
CA TRP A 74 -11.11 2.41 -4.76
C TRP A 74 -11.42 1.02 -5.34
N ARG A 75 -11.84 0.05 -4.53
CA ARG A 75 -12.18 -1.29 -5.00
C ARG A 75 -13.40 -1.30 -5.90
N SER A 76 -14.40 -0.47 -5.60
CA SER A 76 -15.60 -0.34 -6.41
C SER A 76 -15.30 0.30 -7.77
N ALA A 77 -14.39 1.27 -7.80
CA ALA A 77 -13.95 1.93 -9.03
C ALA A 77 -12.99 1.08 -9.89
N ASN A 78 -12.31 0.10 -9.28
CA ASN A 78 -11.26 -0.71 -9.92
C ASN A 78 -11.49 -2.23 -9.71
N PRO A 79 -12.67 -2.79 -10.05
CA PRO A 79 -13.02 -4.18 -9.73
C PRO A 79 -12.13 -5.21 -10.45
N ASP A 80 -11.45 -4.79 -11.51
CA ASP A 80 -10.61 -5.59 -12.38
C ASP A 80 -9.11 -5.35 -12.16
N VAL A 81 -8.71 -4.51 -11.19
CA VAL A 81 -7.29 -4.31 -10.80
C VAL A 81 -6.93 -5.26 -9.65
N PRO A 82 -5.92 -6.12 -9.78
CA PRO A 82 -5.34 -6.85 -8.64
C PRO A 82 -4.78 -5.89 -7.60
N LEU A 83 -5.09 -6.10 -6.32
CA LEU A 83 -4.66 -5.26 -5.22
C LEU A 83 -3.89 -6.09 -4.19
N LEU A 84 -2.71 -5.61 -3.78
CA LEU A 84 -2.05 -6.03 -2.56
C LEU A 84 -2.04 -4.89 -1.54
N SER A 85 -2.12 -5.23 -0.27
CA SER A 85 -2.02 -4.28 0.82
C SER A 85 -1.00 -4.70 1.86
N PHE A 86 -0.13 -3.77 2.22
CA PHE A 86 0.96 -4.01 3.16
C PHE A 86 0.97 -3.01 4.31
N ASP A 87 1.41 -3.45 5.48
CA ASP A 87 1.77 -2.58 6.60
C ASP A 87 3.25 -2.73 6.94
N SER A 88 3.96 -1.60 7.01
CA SER A 88 5.41 -1.57 7.18
C SER A 88 5.88 -1.68 8.63
N GLY A 89 4.96 -1.89 9.59
CA GLY A 89 5.25 -2.06 11.01
C GLY A 89 5.02 -0.78 11.82
N ARG A 90 5.30 -0.86 13.13
CA ARG A 90 4.93 0.16 14.14
C ARG A 90 3.41 0.34 14.20
N ALA A 91 2.69 -0.76 14.06
CA ALA A 91 1.23 -0.75 14.08
C ALA A 91 0.68 -0.78 15.50
N PHE A 92 1.34 -1.52 16.40
CA PHE A 92 0.78 -1.92 17.68
C PHE A 92 1.43 -1.16 18.84
N PRO A 93 0.66 -0.38 19.62
CA PRO A 93 1.15 0.29 20.82
C PRO A 93 1.26 -0.73 21.96
N MET A 94 2.34 -1.51 21.96
CA MET A 94 2.51 -2.67 22.85
C MET A 94 2.81 -2.32 24.30
N LYS A 95 3.24 -1.08 24.57
CA LYS A 95 3.68 -0.64 25.89
C LYS A 95 2.88 0.57 26.38
N THR A 96 1.56 0.44 26.46
CA THR A 96 0.67 1.47 27.01
C THR A 96 -0.30 0.86 28.02
N SER A 97 -0.95 1.70 28.84
CA SER A 97 -2.02 1.27 29.74
C SER A 97 -3.28 0.78 29.01
N GLU A 98 -3.37 1.02 27.71
CA GLU A 98 -4.52 0.71 26.87
C GLU A 98 -4.24 -0.41 25.87
N SER A 99 -3.06 -1.06 25.92
CA SER A 99 -2.64 -2.09 24.97
C SER A 99 -3.66 -3.23 24.84
N ASP A 100 -4.29 -3.65 25.95
CA ASP A 100 -5.33 -4.70 25.97
C ASP A 100 -6.56 -4.36 25.12
N VAL A 101 -6.81 -3.07 24.87
CA VAL A 101 -7.93 -2.59 24.04
C VAL A 101 -7.44 -2.22 22.64
N LEU A 102 -6.34 -1.46 22.55
CA LEU A 102 -5.85 -0.93 21.28
C LEU A 102 -5.26 -2.01 20.37
N VAL A 103 -4.50 -2.97 20.92
CA VAL A 103 -3.84 -3.99 20.09
C VAL A 103 -4.85 -4.88 19.36
N PRO A 104 -5.89 -5.45 20.02
CA PRO A 104 -6.94 -6.19 19.31
C PRO A 104 -7.72 -5.32 18.31
N ALA A 105 -8.00 -4.07 18.65
CA ALA A 105 -8.73 -3.17 17.77
C ALA A 105 -7.93 -2.84 16.49
N ILE A 106 -6.63 -2.60 16.60
CA ILE A 106 -5.75 -2.37 15.44
C ILE A 106 -5.63 -3.64 14.61
N ARG A 107 -5.44 -4.80 15.24
CA ARG A 107 -5.40 -6.09 14.54
C ARG A 107 -6.67 -6.29 13.71
N GLN A 108 -7.85 -6.10 14.33
CA GLN A 108 -9.14 -6.18 13.63
C GLN A 108 -9.26 -5.13 12.53
N SER A 109 -8.69 -3.94 12.72
CA SER A 109 -8.69 -2.89 11.70
C SER A 109 -7.88 -3.27 10.47
N LEU A 110 -6.68 -3.83 10.64
CA LEU A 110 -5.84 -4.35 9.55
C LEU A 110 -6.56 -5.50 8.83
N ASP A 111 -7.24 -6.37 9.58
CA ASP A 111 -8.08 -7.43 9.03
C ASP A 111 -9.23 -6.87 8.20
N MET A 112 -9.94 -5.86 8.70
CA MET A 112 -11.08 -5.22 8.00
C MET A 112 -10.64 -4.48 6.75
N LEU A 113 -9.48 -3.84 6.80
CA LEU A 113 -8.88 -3.21 5.63
C LEU A 113 -8.45 -4.25 4.59
N GLY A 114 -8.23 -5.52 4.99
CA GLY A 114 -7.71 -6.56 4.11
C GLY A 114 -6.23 -6.35 3.83
N VAL A 115 -5.43 -6.13 4.88
CA VAL A 115 -3.97 -6.11 4.77
C VAL A 115 -3.47 -7.54 4.58
N ASP A 116 -2.66 -7.77 3.55
CA ASP A 116 -2.12 -9.09 3.21
C ASP A 116 -0.87 -9.43 4.03
N VAL A 117 -0.01 -8.43 4.27
CA VAL A 117 1.28 -8.60 4.94
C VAL A 117 1.56 -7.47 5.92
N VAL A 118 2.02 -7.83 7.11
CA VAL A 118 2.50 -6.90 8.14
C VAL A 118 3.95 -7.22 8.48
N ASN A 119 4.83 -6.23 8.35
CA ASN A 119 6.21 -6.34 8.85
C ASN A 119 6.26 -6.15 10.36
N VAL A 120 7.12 -6.92 11.06
CA VAL A 120 7.35 -6.74 12.50
C VAL A 120 8.24 -5.52 12.72
N GLY A 121 7.69 -4.44 13.27
CA GLY A 121 8.48 -3.27 13.65
C GLY A 121 9.23 -3.45 14.98
N TYR A 122 10.21 -2.57 15.21
CA TYR A 122 10.92 -2.50 16.49
C TYR A 122 9.95 -2.18 17.64
N GLU A 123 9.08 -1.18 17.46
CA GLU A 123 8.12 -0.77 18.49
C GLU A 123 7.03 -1.82 18.76
N ASP A 124 6.73 -2.66 17.75
CA ASP A 124 5.78 -3.77 17.90
C ASP A 124 6.32 -4.88 18.84
N MET A 125 7.61 -4.83 19.19
CA MET A 125 8.29 -5.80 20.05
C MET A 125 8.55 -5.27 21.47
N GLU A 126 8.06 -4.07 21.84
CA GLU A 126 8.33 -3.45 23.15
C GLU A 126 7.77 -4.22 24.36
N ALA A 127 6.75 -5.07 24.15
CA ALA A 127 6.22 -5.99 25.16
C ALA A 127 6.86 -7.39 25.10
N GLY A 128 7.82 -7.60 24.20
CA GLY A 128 8.49 -8.88 23.94
C GLY A 128 7.80 -9.73 22.88
N LEU A 129 8.46 -10.84 22.53
CA LEU A 129 8.03 -11.73 21.44
C LEU A 129 6.68 -12.41 21.73
N SER A 130 6.46 -12.88 22.96
CA SER A 130 5.27 -13.68 23.28
C SER A 130 3.96 -12.92 23.06
N PRO A 131 3.78 -11.68 23.58
CA PRO A 131 2.60 -10.87 23.26
C PRO A 131 2.42 -10.62 21.76
N PHE A 132 3.51 -10.31 21.03
CA PHE A 132 3.42 -10.06 19.59
C PHE A 132 3.07 -11.32 18.78
N LEU A 133 3.50 -12.51 19.21
CA LEU A 133 3.09 -13.76 18.58
C LEU A 133 1.58 -14.00 18.68
N SER A 134 0.91 -13.54 19.74
CA SER A 134 -0.56 -13.59 19.83
C SER A 134 -1.19 -12.72 18.75
N VAL A 135 -0.68 -11.50 18.55
CA VAL A 135 -1.13 -10.59 17.48
C VAL A 135 -0.98 -11.24 16.11
N ALA A 136 0.20 -11.81 15.83
CA ALA A 136 0.50 -12.47 14.56
C ALA A 136 -0.37 -13.70 14.31
N ARG A 137 -0.72 -14.47 15.35
CA ARG A 137 -1.56 -15.68 15.24
C ARG A 137 -3.04 -15.37 15.05
N GLU A 138 -3.53 -14.29 15.66
CA GLU A 138 -4.94 -13.90 15.59
C GLU A 138 -5.28 -13.06 14.36
N GLY A 139 -4.27 -12.45 13.72
CA GLY A 139 -4.45 -11.66 12.50
C GLY A 139 -4.74 -12.55 11.29
N ARG A 140 -5.49 -12.03 10.32
CA ARG A 140 -5.70 -12.67 9.01
C ARG A 140 -4.60 -12.34 8.01
N PHE A 141 -3.72 -11.41 8.35
CA PHE A 141 -2.53 -11.04 7.58
C PHE A 141 -1.38 -12.01 7.83
N LYS A 142 -0.41 -12.03 6.90
CA LYS A 142 0.85 -12.73 7.08
C LYS A 142 1.86 -11.82 7.78
N THR A 143 2.55 -12.33 8.79
CA THR A 143 3.62 -11.60 9.48
C THR A 143 4.99 -11.98 8.92
N ILE A 144 5.84 -10.99 8.65
CA ILE A 144 7.20 -11.19 8.13
C ILE A 144 8.25 -10.40 8.90
N SER A 145 9.48 -10.92 8.93
CA SER A 145 10.69 -10.18 9.30
C SER A 145 11.92 -10.99 8.88
N ALA A 146 12.79 -10.39 8.10
CA ALA A 146 14.04 -11.00 7.63
C ALA A 146 15.20 -10.81 8.62
N ASN A 147 15.09 -9.84 9.53
CA ASN A 147 16.18 -9.46 10.42
C ASN A 147 15.85 -9.51 11.92
N LEU A 148 14.68 -10.02 12.32
CA LEU A 148 14.48 -10.48 13.70
C LEU A 148 14.87 -11.95 13.79
N VAL A 149 16.00 -12.23 14.44
CA VAL A 149 16.66 -13.54 14.40
C VAL A 149 16.96 -14.09 15.80
N SER A 150 17.15 -15.40 15.91
CA SER A 150 17.74 -16.02 17.10
C SER A 150 19.19 -15.59 17.27
N ILE A 151 19.63 -15.39 18.52
CA ILE A 151 21.04 -15.10 18.82
C ILE A 151 21.95 -16.27 18.41
N ASP A 152 21.41 -17.49 18.51
CA ASP A 152 22.10 -18.71 18.14
C ASP A 152 21.89 -18.94 16.64
N GLY A 153 22.88 -18.52 15.85
CA GLY A 153 22.96 -18.84 14.42
C GLY A 153 22.14 -17.95 13.48
N ASP A 154 21.68 -16.78 13.93
CA ASP A 154 20.99 -15.77 13.11
C ASP A 154 19.78 -16.32 12.34
N LYS A 155 19.03 -17.27 12.92
CA LYS A 155 17.88 -17.87 12.25
C LYS A 155 16.65 -16.95 12.37
N PRO A 156 15.96 -16.59 11.26
CA PRO A 156 14.75 -15.76 11.32
C PRO A 156 13.66 -16.36 12.20
N ILE A 157 13.07 -15.52 13.05
CA ILE A 157 11.94 -15.87 13.92
C ILE A 157 10.62 -15.92 13.15
N PHE A 158 10.48 -15.05 12.15
CA PHE A 158 9.36 -15.00 11.22
C PHE A 158 9.82 -15.40 9.81
N PRO A 159 8.91 -15.75 8.90
CA PRO A 159 9.27 -15.85 7.49
C PRO A 159 9.95 -14.55 7.02
N PRO A 160 11.13 -14.63 6.37
CA PRO A 160 11.87 -13.44 5.96
C PRO A 160 11.14 -12.65 4.86
N TYR A 161 10.41 -13.38 4.00
CA TYR A 161 9.55 -12.81 2.97
C TYR A 161 8.33 -13.68 2.71
N GLN A 162 7.37 -13.12 1.97
CA GLN A 162 6.20 -13.83 1.45
C GLN A 162 6.11 -13.66 -0.06
N LEU A 163 5.81 -14.75 -0.76
CA LEU A 163 5.48 -14.73 -2.18
C LEU A 163 3.96 -14.65 -2.34
N LEU A 164 3.49 -13.67 -3.12
CA LEU A 164 2.07 -13.39 -3.35
C LEU A 164 1.78 -13.30 -4.84
N THR A 165 0.59 -13.72 -5.24
CA THR A 165 0.07 -13.49 -6.59
C THR A 165 -1.31 -12.86 -6.42
N PRO A 166 -1.45 -11.55 -6.65
CA PRO A 166 -2.70 -10.86 -6.42
C PRO A 166 -3.73 -11.22 -7.48
N ALA A 167 -4.99 -11.23 -7.08
CA ALA A 167 -6.13 -11.41 -7.97
C ALA A 167 -7.04 -10.19 -7.90
N ALA A 168 -7.69 -9.86 -9.01
CA ALA A 168 -8.73 -8.84 -9.02
C ALA A 168 -9.95 -9.33 -8.24
N TYR A 169 -10.57 -8.43 -7.48
CA TYR A 169 -11.70 -8.80 -6.63
C TYR A 169 -13.00 -9.06 -7.39
N GLY A 170 -13.34 -8.18 -8.33
CA GLY A 170 -14.61 -8.19 -9.05
C GLY A 170 -14.58 -8.92 -10.39
N THR A 171 -13.40 -9.39 -10.83
CA THR A 171 -13.22 -10.04 -12.13
C THR A 171 -12.42 -11.34 -11.98
N PRO A 172 -13.09 -12.50 -11.84
CA PRO A 172 -12.41 -13.79 -11.73
C PRO A 172 -11.46 -14.06 -12.89
N GLY A 173 -10.30 -14.63 -12.60
CA GLY A 173 -9.29 -14.99 -13.60
C GLY A 173 -8.30 -13.88 -13.96
N VAL A 174 -8.49 -12.64 -13.46
CA VAL A 174 -7.48 -11.58 -13.59
C VAL A 174 -6.50 -11.67 -12.42
N ALA A 175 -5.24 -11.97 -12.72
CA ALA A 175 -4.14 -12.04 -11.75
C ALA A 175 -3.04 -11.05 -12.12
N GLY A 176 -2.36 -10.53 -11.10
CA GLY A 176 -1.19 -9.67 -11.26
C GLY A 176 0.13 -10.45 -11.23
N PRO A 177 1.28 -9.75 -11.28
CA PRO A 177 2.60 -10.36 -11.20
C PRO A 177 2.84 -11.03 -9.84
N ARG A 178 3.79 -11.98 -9.78
CA ARG A 178 4.26 -12.54 -8.51
C ARG A 178 5.08 -11.50 -7.78
N VAL A 179 4.75 -11.26 -6.52
CA VAL A 179 5.38 -10.25 -5.66
C VAL A 179 6.01 -10.95 -4.46
N ALA A 180 7.33 -10.81 -4.30
CA ALA A 180 8.01 -11.16 -3.06
C ALA A 180 8.07 -9.92 -2.16
N VAL A 181 7.64 -10.07 -0.92
CA VAL A 181 7.58 -8.99 0.08
C VAL A 181 8.51 -9.33 1.24
N ILE A 182 9.61 -8.60 1.39
CA ILE A 182 10.64 -8.78 2.42
C ILE A 182 10.40 -7.77 3.54
N GLY A 183 10.50 -8.19 4.80
CA GLY A 183 10.34 -7.33 5.96
C GLY A 183 11.66 -7.02 6.63
N ILE A 184 11.95 -5.75 6.91
CA ILE A 184 13.14 -5.34 7.65
C ILE A 184 12.80 -4.23 8.63
N SER A 185 13.51 -4.19 9.75
CA SER A 185 13.31 -3.17 10.79
C SER A 185 14.63 -2.64 11.31
N SER A 186 14.59 -1.44 11.87
CA SER A 186 15.79 -0.79 12.39
C SER A 186 16.45 -1.60 13.50
N ALA A 187 17.76 -1.80 13.40
CA ALA A 187 18.59 -2.31 14.50
C ALA A 187 19.21 -1.16 15.32
N ALA A 188 18.64 0.06 15.26
CA ALA A 188 19.22 1.29 15.83
C ALA A 188 19.61 1.18 17.31
N LYS A 189 19.03 0.23 18.04
CA LYS A 189 19.50 -0.17 19.37
C LYS A 189 19.85 -1.64 19.32
N TYR A 190 21.10 -1.97 19.61
CA TYR A 190 21.48 -3.34 19.94
C TYR A 190 20.71 -3.75 21.19
N GLU A 191 19.65 -4.51 20.97
CA GLU A 191 18.78 -5.02 22.02
C GLU A 191 18.64 -6.52 21.84
N VAL A 192 18.90 -7.24 22.93
CA VAL A 192 18.63 -8.67 23.03
C VAL A 192 17.31 -8.81 23.77
N LEU A 193 16.33 -9.40 23.09
CA LEU A 193 14.99 -9.64 23.62
C LEU A 193 14.86 -11.10 24.05
N ASP A 194 13.94 -11.35 24.98
CA ASP A 194 13.53 -12.71 25.33
C ASP A 194 12.74 -13.34 24.17
N GLY A 195 13.21 -14.49 23.73
CA GLY A 195 12.52 -15.38 22.80
C GLY A 195 11.56 -16.34 23.52
N ILE A 196 11.22 -17.44 22.84
CA ILE A 196 10.40 -18.51 23.45
C ILE A 196 11.34 -19.49 24.18
N ASN A 197 10.89 -20.10 25.27
CA ASN A 197 11.62 -21.17 25.99
C ASN A 197 13.03 -20.80 26.51
N GLY A 198 13.31 -19.52 26.72
CA GLY A 198 14.61 -19.04 27.20
C GLY A 198 15.61 -18.71 26.10
N ASP A 199 15.24 -18.91 24.83
CA ASP A 199 16.01 -18.44 23.69
C ASP A 199 16.14 -16.91 23.74
N LYS A 200 17.16 -16.38 23.06
CA LYS A 200 17.36 -14.94 22.89
C LYS A 200 17.25 -14.58 21.43
N ILE A 201 16.68 -13.41 21.16
CA ILE A 201 16.53 -12.89 19.81
C ILE A 201 17.11 -11.49 19.74
N HIS A 202 17.50 -11.06 18.54
CA HIS A 202 17.95 -9.69 18.32
C HIS A 202 17.64 -9.26 16.88
N TRP A 203 17.82 -7.97 16.64
CA TRP A 203 17.78 -7.40 15.31
C TRP A 203 19.15 -7.57 14.64
N LEU A 204 19.20 -8.31 13.54
CA LEU A 204 20.33 -8.37 12.64
C LEU A 204 20.39 -7.08 11.80
N ASP A 205 21.59 -6.69 11.39
CA ASP A 205 21.79 -5.61 10.45
C ASP A 205 20.98 -5.84 9.15
N PHE A 206 20.26 -4.81 8.69
CA PHE A 206 19.37 -4.95 7.55
C PHE A 206 20.14 -5.23 6.24
N GLU A 207 21.38 -4.74 6.09
CA GLU A 207 22.18 -5.00 4.89
C GLU A 207 22.55 -6.47 4.81
N LYS A 208 22.90 -7.10 5.95
CA LYS A 208 23.14 -8.54 6.02
C LYS A 208 21.91 -9.33 5.61
N ALA A 209 20.75 -9.02 6.20
CA ALA A 209 19.50 -9.71 5.89
C ALA A 209 19.10 -9.55 4.40
N LEU A 210 19.18 -8.34 3.87
CA LEU A 210 18.84 -8.08 2.46
C LEU A 210 19.84 -8.73 1.49
N THR A 211 21.12 -8.79 1.83
CA THR A 211 22.14 -9.51 1.03
C THR A 211 21.77 -10.99 0.88
N GLU A 212 21.19 -11.59 1.92
CA GLU A 212 20.75 -12.97 1.87
C GLU A 212 19.42 -13.14 1.12
N PHE A 213 18.41 -12.31 1.42
CA PHE A 213 17.03 -12.60 1.01
C PHE A 213 16.60 -11.92 -0.29
N VAL A 214 17.23 -10.81 -0.73
CA VAL A 214 16.89 -10.16 -2.00
C VAL A 214 17.14 -11.08 -3.20
N PRO A 215 18.29 -11.77 -3.33
CA PRO A 215 18.50 -12.68 -4.46
C PRO A 215 17.53 -13.87 -4.49
N LYS A 216 17.18 -14.41 -3.31
CA LYS A 216 16.20 -15.50 -3.17
C LYS A 216 14.80 -15.06 -3.61
N ALA A 217 14.35 -13.91 -3.09
CA ALA A 217 13.07 -13.30 -3.45
C ALA A 217 12.99 -13.00 -4.96
N ARG A 218 14.03 -12.40 -5.54
CA ARG A 218 14.08 -12.06 -6.96
C ARG A 218 14.04 -13.30 -7.87
N ALA A 219 14.62 -14.41 -7.46
CA ALA A 219 14.59 -15.66 -8.24
C ALA A 219 13.17 -16.24 -8.39
N GLU A 220 12.25 -15.89 -7.48
CA GLU A 220 10.90 -16.46 -7.42
C GLU A 220 9.80 -15.48 -7.80
N ALA A 221 10.09 -14.17 -7.87
CA ALA A 221 9.11 -13.12 -8.06
C ALA A 221 9.45 -12.21 -9.24
N ASP A 222 8.39 -11.65 -9.82
CA ASP A 222 8.50 -10.66 -10.88
C ASP A 222 8.74 -9.26 -10.28
N LEU A 223 8.24 -9.03 -9.05
CA LEU A 223 8.49 -7.82 -8.25
C LEU A 223 9.03 -8.16 -6.86
N VAL A 224 10.02 -7.39 -6.38
CA VAL A 224 10.56 -7.45 -5.02
C VAL A 224 10.24 -6.15 -4.29
N VAL A 225 9.44 -6.27 -3.23
CA VAL A 225 9.02 -5.17 -2.36
C VAL A 225 9.68 -5.32 -1.00
N VAL A 226 10.24 -4.24 -0.47
CA VAL A 226 10.77 -4.19 0.89
C VAL A 226 9.84 -3.35 1.77
N LEU A 227 9.36 -3.93 2.86
CA LEU A 227 8.67 -3.24 3.94
C LEU A 227 9.71 -2.87 5.01
N ALA A 228 9.94 -1.58 5.19
CA ALA A 228 11.00 -1.05 6.03
C ALA A 228 10.45 -0.28 7.22
N ASN A 229 10.67 -0.80 8.43
CA ASN A 229 10.41 -0.08 9.67
C ASN A 229 11.63 0.75 10.08
N PHE A 230 11.88 1.79 9.29
CA PHE A 230 12.82 2.88 9.55
C PHE A 230 12.51 4.04 8.60
N GLY A 231 13.07 5.21 8.89
CA GLY A 231 12.79 6.42 8.14
C GLY A 231 13.36 6.41 6.71
N PRO A 232 12.95 7.41 5.90
CA PRO A 232 13.29 7.49 4.48
C PRO A 232 14.80 7.60 4.21
N GLY A 233 15.60 8.06 5.18
CA GLY A 233 17.06 8.13 5.07
C GLY A 233 17.68 6.74 4.89
N ALA A 234 17.36 5.81 5.78
CA ALA A 234 17.79 4.41 5.67
C ALA A 234 17.14 3.71 4.46
N GLY A 235 15.90 4.05 4.11
CA GLY A 235 15.27 3.57 2.86
C GLY A 235 16.08 3.89 1.60
N ARG A 236 16.69 5.07 1.53
CA ARG A 236 17.54 5.44 0.40
C ARG A 236 18.86 4.65 0.34
N LEU A 237 19.38 4.22 1.49
CA LEU A 237 20.55 3.35 1.54
C LEU A 237 20.23 1.96 0.95
N VAL A 238 19.04 1.43 1.25
CA VAL A 238 18.55 0.18 0.65
C VAL A 238 18.47 0.31 -0.87
N ALA A 239 17.82 1.37 -1.38
CA ALA A 239 17.67 1.60 -2.81
C ALA A 239 19.03 1.67 -3.56
N ASN A 240 20.04 2.30 -2.94
CA ASN A 240 21.36 2.44 -3.54
C ASN A 240 22.16 1.13 -3.55
N ARG A 241 21.94 0.22 -2.59
CA ARG A 241 22.73 -1.01 -2.41
C ARG A 241 22.09 -2.24 -3.03
N PHE A 242 20.77 -2.25 -3.14
CA PHE A 242 20.00 -3.39 -3.63
C PHE A 242 19.18 -2.97 -4.86
N PRO A 243 19.81 -2.87 -6.04
CA PRO A 243 19.12 -2.46 -7.28
C PRO A 243 18.04 -3.46 -7.73
N ASP A 244 18.09 -4.70 -7.22
CA ASP A 244 17.08 -5.73 -7.43
C ASP A 244 15.86 -5.58 -6.51
N VAL A 245 15.70 -4.45 -5.81
CA VAL A 245 14.46 -4.10 -5.09
C VAL A 245 13.69 -3.08 -5.93
N ASP A 246 12.44 -3.41 -6.29
CA ASP A 246 11.62 -2.56 -7.16
C ASP A 246 10.89 -1.46 -6.38
N LEU A 247 10.51 -1.74 -5.13
CA LEU A 247 9.76 -0.82 -4.30
C LEU A 247 10.17 -0.95 -2.83
N ILE A 248 10.35 0.19 -2.16
CA ILE A 248 10.59 0.26 -0.72
C ILE A 248 9.46 1.07 -0.10
N LEU A 249 8.76 0.46 0.85
CA LEU A 249 7.73 1.08 1.65
C LEU A 249 8.30 1.30 3.05
N ALA A 250 8.69 2.53 3.34
CA ALA A 250 9.33 2.92 4.60
C ALA A 250 8.34 3.61 5.54
N THR A 251 8.51 3.42 6.84
CA THR A 251 7.84 4.25 7.85
C THR A 251 8.42 5.67 7.88
N SER A 252 7.73 6.60 8.53
CA SER A 252 8.12 8.03 8.52
C SER A 252 9.19 8.41 9.55
N ARG A 253 9.59 7.48 10.43
CA ARG A 253 10.50 7.73 11.55
C ARG A 253 11.60 6.68 11.61
N ASP A 254 12.80 7.15 11.92
CA ASP A 254 13.98 6.34 12.26
C ASP A 254 13.90 5.78 13.69
#